data_AF-A0A7C3TXI3-F1
#
_entry.id   AF-A0A7C3TXI3-F1
#
_cell.length_a   1.000
_cell.length_b   1.000
_cell.length_c   1.000
_cell.angle_alpha   90.00
_cell.angle_beta   90.00
_cell.angle_gamma   90.00
#
_symmetry.space_group_name_H-M   'P 1'
#
loop_
_entity.id
_entity.type
_entity.pdbx_description
1 polymer ?
#
loop_
_entity_poly.entity_id
_entity_poly.type
_entity_poly.pdbx_seq_one_letter_code
_entity_poly.pdbx_strand_id
1 'polypeptide(L)'
;MTDPKYPKKMEDLSQPELVRWLMEGFRRTIIHYGCWFRETEYQLGMEKAAAVEDEAGDSAWGIMLKRMAGLFGFAIDGEVPQAVKRMGKEELLKAIDATAVNWLAEDGVWFQTVEKRFGMDTAKRINDTCWSRFSPYEALRIKRLLGLPETPGLEGLKTALGFRLYARINRQSIEEISEKEFVFRMNDCRVQSARKRKGLPDYPCKSVGLVEYPFFAETVDRRIKTECLGCPPDHHPEEWYCAWKFSIEE
;
A
#
# COMPACT_ATOMS: atom_id res chain seq x y z
N MET A 1 40.72 11.71 -32.90
CA MET A 1 40.04 10.67 -32.11
C MET A 1 38.66 11.20 -31.80
N THR A 2 37.62 10.60 -32.37
CA THR A 2 36.23 10.96 -32.04
C THR A 2 35.98 10.59 -30.59
N ASP A 3 35.51 11.53 -29.78
CA ASP A 3 35.03 11.23 -28.43
C ASP A 3 34.08 10.02 -28.48
N PRO A 4 34.22 9.05 -27.56
CA PRO A 4 33.31 7.91 -27.54
C PRO A 4 31.88 8.42 -27.38
N LYS A 5 30.99 7.98 -28.27
CA LYS A 5 29.57 8.35 -28.31
C LYS A 5 28.84 8.13 -26.97
N TYR A 6 29.38 7.27 -26.11
CA TYR A 6 28.82 6.92 -24.81
C TYR A 6 29.94 6.79 -23.75
N PRO A 7 29.68 7.17 -22.48
CA PRO A 7 30.60 6.95 -21.36
C PRO A 7 30.85 5.46 -21.14
N LYS A 8 32.05 5.08 -20.69
CA LYS A 8 32.45 3.67 -20.48
C LYS A 8 32.39 3.25 -19.01
N LYS A 9 32.49 4.20 -18.09
CA LYS A 9 32.42 3.99 -16.64
C LYS A 9 31.78 5.21 -15.96
N MET A 10 31.37 5.06 -14.70
CA MET A 10 30.69 6.13 -13.95
C MET A 10 31.58 7.37 -13.79
N GLU A 11 32.90 7.18 -13.68
CA GLU A 11 33.87 8.27 -13.53
C GLU A 11 33.98 9.17 -14.77
N ASP A 12 33.46 8.72 -15.92
CA ASP A 12 33.41 9.53 -17.15
C ASP A 12 32.22 10.51 -17.12
N LEU A 13 31.31 10.40 -16.14
CA LEU A 13 30.10 11.19 -16.03
C LEU A 13 30.34 12.53 -15.31
N SER A 14 29.60 13.54 -15.71
CA SER A 14 29.54 14.81 -14.99
C SER A 14 28.87 14.65 -13.63
N GLN A 15 29.12 15.59 -12.72
CA GLN A 15 28.51 15.60 -11.38
C GLN A 15 26.96 15.56 -11.43
N PRO A 16 26.24 16.33 -12.28
CA PRO A 16 24.79 16.20 -12.40
C PRO A 16 24.31 14.83 -12.89
N GLU A 17 25.09 14.15 -13.73
CA GLU A 17 24.78 12.79 -14.17
C GLU A 17 24.98 11.77 -13.05
N LEU A 18 26.06 11.91 -12.27
CA LEU A 18 26.29 11.07 -11.09
C LEU A 18 25.17 11.20 -10.06
N VAL A 19 24.63 12.41 -9.84
CA VAL A 19 23.45 12.61 -8.97
C VAL A 19 22.24 11.84 -9.50
N ARG A 20 21.99 11.86 -10.82
CA ARG A 20 20.90 11.08 -11.42
C ARG A 20 21.10 9.57 -11.23
N TRP A 21 22.33 9.09 -11.38
CA TRP A 21 22.66 7.68 -11.18
C TRP A 21 22.49 7.24 -9.73
N LEU A 22 22.80 8.10 -8.76
CA LEU A 22 22.51 7.83 -7.35
C LEU A 22 21.01 7.65 -7.12
N MET A 23 20.18 8.58 -7.61
CA MET A 23 18.72 8.49 -7.47
C MET A 23 18.15 7.26 -8.17
N GLU A 24 18.71 6.91 -9.33
CA GLU A 24 18.33 5.72 -10.08
C GLU A 24 18.70 4.42 -9.34
N GLY A 25 19.82 4.41 -8.61
CA GLY A 25 20.19 3.30 -7.73
C GLY A 25 19.10 3.00 -6.68
N PHE A 26 18.53 4.02 -6.05
CA PHE A 26 17.43 3.84 -5.09
C PHE A 26 16.17 3.28 -5.76
N ARG A 27 15.79 3.82 -6.92
CA ARG A 27 14.61 3.34 -7.67
C ARG A 27 14.76 1.88 -8.09
N ARG A 28 15.91 1.50 -8.64
CA ARG A 28 16.18 0.10 -9.04
C ARG A 28 16.19 -0.83 -7.85
N THR A 29 16.64 -0.37 -6.69
CA THR A 29 16.58 -1.15 -5.44
C THR A 29 15.13 -1.44 -5.05
N ILE A 30 14.25 -0.44 -5.09
CA ILE A 30 12.81 -0.62 -4.78
C ILE A 30 12.16 -1.58 -5.79
N ILE A 31 12.42 -1.41 -7.09
CA ILE A 31 11.88 -2.31 -8.12
C ILE A 31 12.38 -3.75 -7.91
N HIS A 32 13.67 -3.94 -7.67
CA HIS A 32 14.23 -5.26 -7.45
C HIS A 32 13.70 -5.92 -6.17
N TYR A 33 13.50 -5.16 -5.09
CA TYR A 33 12.82 -5.63 -3.88
C TYR A 33 11.40 -6.12 -4.20
N GLY A 34 10.63 -5.32 -4.94
CA GLY A 34 9.31 -5.70 -5.42
C GLY A 34 9.32 -6.95 -6.30
N CYS A 35 10.32 -7.12 -7.18
CA CYS A 35 10.50 -8.33 -7.98
C CYS A 35 10.75 -9.56 -7.10
N TRP A 36 11.63 -9.48 -6.10
CA TRP A 36 11.86 -10.58 -5.16
C TRP A 36 10.59 -10.99 -4.43
N PHE A 37 9.84 -10.03 -3.91
CA PHE A 37 8.57 -10.30 -3.26
C PHE A 37 7.57 -10.94 -4.25
N ARG A 38 7.43 -10.35 -5.45
CA ARG A 38 6.51 -10.83 -6.49
C ARG A 38 6.80 -12.26 -6.92
N GLU A 39 8.06 -12.60 -7.16
CA GLU A 39 8.46 -13.95 -7.56
C GLU A 39 8.33 -14.95 -6.41
N THR A 40 8.62 -14.54 -5.18
CA THR A 40 8.38 -15.38 -3.99
C THR A 40 6.90 -15.71 -3.84
N GLU A 41 6.02 -14.72 -4.00
CA GLU A 41 4.56 -14.91 -3.99
C GLU A 41 4.10 -15.81 -5.13
N TYR A 42 4.65 -15.64 -6.33
CA TYR A 42 4.31 -16.46 -7.48
C TYR A 42 4.63 -17.94 -7.26
N GLN A 43 5.81 -18.22 -6.70
CA GLN A 43 6.35 -19.58 -6.57
C GLN A 43 5.85 -20.30 -5.31
N LEU A 44 5.66 -19.57 -4.21
CA LEU A 44 5.39 -20.16 -2.88
C LEU A 44 3.99 -19.85 -2.34
N GLY A 45 3.28 -18.91 -2.96
CA GLY A 45 2.00 -18.39 -2.47
C GLY A 45 2.17 -17.27 -1.43
N MET A 46 1.08 -16.52 -1.22
CA MET A 46 1.07 -15.28 -0.44
C MET A 46 1.48 -15.46 1.03
N GLU A 47 0.94 -16.45 1.75
CA GLU A 47 1.23 -16.64 3.18
C GLU A 47 2.72 -16.87 3.43
N LYS A 48 3.36 -17.73 2.62
CA LYS A 48 4.80 -17.98 2.71
C LYS A 48 5.61 -16.78 2.27
N ALA A 49 5.18 -16.07 1.23
CA ALA A 49 5.87 -14.87 0.77
C ALA A 49 5.85 -13.74 1.81
N ALA A 50 4.75 -13.56 2.53
CA ALA A 50 4.67 -12.60 3.64
C ALA A 50 5.61 -13.00 4.79
N ALA A 51 5.67 -14.28 5.16
CA ALA A 51 6.62 -14.76 6.19
C ALA A 51 8.09 -14.65 5.76
N VAL A 52 8.40 -14.78 4.46
CA VAL A 52 9.75 -14.50 3.94
C VAL A 52 10.04 -13.01 3.95
N GLU A 53 9.09 -12.16 3.55
CA GLU A 53 9.21 -10.70 3.57
C GLU A 53 9.39 -10.17 5.00
N ASP A 54 8.72 -10.79 5.97
CA ASP A 54 8.87 -10.55 7.39
C ASP A 54 10.33 -10.63 7.87
N GLU A 55 11.10 -11.61 7.40
CA GLU A 55 12.50 -11.79 7.79
C GLU A 55 13.47 -11.01 6.89
N ALA A 56 13.27 -11.14 5.57
CA ALA A 56 14.13 -10.55 4.56
C ALA A 56 13.96 -9.02 4.51
N GLY A 57 12.74 -8.53 4.68
CA GLY A 57 12.40 -7.11 4.66
C GLY A 57 12.96 -6.38 5.86
N ASP A 58 12.75 -6.90 7.08
CA ASP A 58 13.29 -6.32 8.31
C ASP A 58 14.84 -6.23 8.22
N SER A 59 15.48 -7.32 7.79
CA SER A 59 16.94 -7.37 7.57
C SER A 59 17.42 -6.40 6.48
N ALA A 60 16.75 -6.40 5.32
CA ALA A 60 17.13 -5.54 4.20
C ALA A 60 16.97 -4.06 4.57
N TRP A 61 15.90 -3.69 5.29
CA TRP A 61 15.69 -2.32 5.71
C TRP A 61 16.75 -1.84 6.69
N GLY A 62 17.06 -2.64 7.70
CA GLY A 62 18.12 -2.34 8.67
C GLY A 62 19.48 -2.13 7.99
N ILE A 63 19.85 -3.01 7.05
CA ILE A 63 21.10 -2.89 6.28
C ILE A 63 21.10 -1.61 5.43
N MET A 64 20.02 -1.32 4.70
CA MET A 64 19.92 -0.13 3.85
C MET A 64 19.99 1.15 4.68
N LEU A 65 19.25 1.26 5.77
CA LEU A 65 19.24 2.44 6.64
C LEU A 65 20.62 2.67 7.27
N LYS A 66 21.29 1.62 7.75
CA LYS A 66 22.66 1.74 8.30
C LYS A 66 23.67 2.22 7.26
N ARG A 67 23.57 1.73 6.02
CA ARG A 67 24.44 2.19 4.92
C ARG A 67 24.14 3.65 4.54
N MET A 68 22.87 4.02 4.45
CA MET A 68 22.45 5.41 4.19
C MET A 68 22.89 6.35 5.31
N ALA A 69 22.83 5.92 6.58
CA ALA A 69 23.31 6.67 7.73
C ALA A 69 24.80 7.01 7.57
N GLY A 70 25.62 6.03 7.21
CA GLY A 70 27.05 6.23 6.93
C GLY A 70 27.32 7.14 5.73
N LEU A 71 26.51 7.04 4.67
CA LEU A 71 26.68 7.83 3.45
C LEU A 71 26.24 9.30 3.59
N PHE A 72 25.11 9.53 4.26
CA PHE A 72 24.46 10.84 4.34
C PHE A 72 24.61 11.53 5.70
N GLY A 73 25.26 10.89 6.67
CA GLY A 73 25.66 11.51 7.93
C GLY A 73 24.55 11.69 8.95
N PHE A 74 23.52 10.83 8.95
CA PHE A 74 22.49 10.83 10.01
C PHE A 74 22.73 9.72 11.04
N ALA A 75 22.32 9.94 12.29
CA ALA A 75 22.51 8.97 13.37
C ALA A 75 21.43 7.87 13.36
N ILE A 76 21.84 6.64 13.65
CA ILE A 76 20.97 5.46 13.81
C ILE A 76 21.07 4.92 15.24
N ASP A 77 19.99 4.35 15.76
CA ASP A 77 19.94 3.63 17.03
C ASP A 77 19.24 2.29 16.78
N GLY A 78 20.03 1.21 16.82
CA GLY A 78 19.63 -0.08 16.27
C GLY A 78 19.42 0.01 14.76
N GLU A 79 18.21 -0.32 14.32
CA GLU A 79 17.81 -0.29 12.90
C GLU A 79 16.95 0.94 12.55
N VAL A 80 16.80 1.89 13.48
CA VAL A 80 15.91 3.05 13.33
C VAL A 80 16.70 4.35 13.39
N PRO A 81 16.43 5.35 12.53
CA PRO A 81 17.05 6.66 12.64
C PRO A 81 16.78 7.30 14.01
N GLN A 82 17.81 7.87 14.65
CA GLN A 82 17.65 8.52 15.97
C GLN A 82 16.59 9.62 15.96
N ALA A 83 16.46 10.33 14.83
CA ALA A 83 15.45 11.36 14.65
C ALA A 83 14.03 10.80 14.82
N VAL A 84 13.76 9.59 14.29
CA VAL A 84 12.45 8.94 14.42
C VAL A 84 12.23 8.46 15.85
N LYS A 85 13.24 7.84 16.48
CA LYS A 85 13.13 7.31 17.84
C LYS A 85 12.85 8.39 18.91
N ARG A 86 13.24 9.64 18.62
CA ARG A 86 13.00 10.79 19.50
C ARG A 86 11.65 11.47 19.30
N MET A 87 10.91 11.12 18.25
CA MET A 87 9.60 11.72 17.98
C MET A 87 8.60 11.37 19.08
N GLY A 88 7.82 12.35 19.50
CA GLY A 88 6.67 12.13 20.35
C GLY A 88 5.54 11.40 19.61
N LYS A 89 4.55 10.89 20.35
CA LYS A 89 3.41 10.16 19.79
C LYS A 89 2.71 10.92 18.66
N GLU A 90 2.43 12.22 18.84
CA GLU A 90 1.75 13.03 17.83
C GLU A 90 2.57 13.21 16.55
N GLU A 91 3.90 13.33 16.68
CA GLU A 91 4.81 13.46 15.55
C GLU A 91 4.91 12.15 14.77
N LEU A 92 4.96 11.02 15.47
CA LEU A 92 4.91 9.69 14.86
C LEU A 92 3.61 9.48 14.08
N LEU A 93 2.45 9.87 14.65
CA LEU A 93 1.18 9.78 13.95
C LEU A 93 1.17 10.65 12.69
N LYS A 94 1.67 11.88 12.75
CA LYS A 94 1.82 12.75 11.57
C LYS A 94 2.76 12.16 10.53
N ALA A 95 3.86 11.53 10.95
CA ALA A 95 4.81 10.87 10.06
C ALA A 95 4.21 9.63 9.37
N ILE A 96 3.39 8.87 10.09
CA ILE A 96 2.62 7.75 9.55
C ILE A 96 1.60 8.27 8.51
N ASP A 97 0.87 9.35 8.81
CA ASP A 97 -0.07 9.96 7.87
C ASP A 97 0.63 10.43 6.59
N ALA A 98 1.81 11.06 6.73
CA ALA A 98 2.61 11.47 5.58
C ALA A 98 3.09 10.27 4.74
N THR A 99 3.48 9.17 5.38
CA THR A 99 3.84 7.92 4.69
C THR A 99 2.66 7.34 3.91
N ALA A 100 1.47 7.30 4.51
CA ALA A 100 0.26 6.84 3.83
C ALA A 100 -0.15 7.75 2.65
N VAL A 101 0.03 9.07 2.78
CA VAL A 101 -0.18 10.00 1.65
C VAL A 101 0.81 9.75 0.52
N ASN A 102 2.09 9.51 0.84
CA ASN A 102 3.12 9.22 -0.16
C ASN A 102 2.84 7.90 -0.90
N TRP A 103 2.43 6.86 -0.17
CA TRP A 103 2.02 5.59 -0.76
C TRP A 103 0.87 5.78 -1.76
N LEU A 104 -0.19 6.51 -1.38
CA LEU A 104 -1.31 6.74 -2.31
C LEU A 104 -0.91 7.62 -3.50
N ALA A 105 -0.01 8.57 -3.30
CA ALA A 105 0.50 9.39 -4.39
C ALA A 105 1.30 8.56 -5.41
N GLU A 106 2.10 7.60 -4.93
CA GLU A 106 2.86 6.68 -5.77
C GLU A 106 1.93 5.80 -6.61
N ASP A 107 0.92 5.18 -5.98
CA ASP A 107 -0.12 4.38 -6.64
C ASP A 107 -0.83 5.19 -7.75
N GLY A 108 -1.25 6.42 -7.43
CA GLY A 108 -1.88 7.32 -8.39
C GLY A 108 -0.98 7.74 -9.55
N VAL A 109 0.32 7.95 -9.31
CA VAL A 109 1.30 8.30 -10.36
C VAL A 109 1.52 7.13 -11.33
N TRP A 110 1.61 5.90 -10.82
CA TRP A 110 1.68 4.71 -11.68
C TRP A 110 0.41 4.56 -12.50
N PHE A 111 -0.76 4.63 -11.85
CA PHE A 111 -2.05 4.51 -12.52
C PHE A 111 -2.16 5.50 -13.69
N GLN A 112 -1.93 6.79 -13.42
CA GLN A 112 -2.02 7.86 -14.43
C GLN A 112 -1.00 7.69 -15.56
N THR A 113 0.21 7.21 -15.24
CA THR A 113 1.25 6.99 -16.25
C THR A 113 0.87 5.85 -17.21
N VAL A 114 0.32 4.76 -16.67
CA VAL A 114 -0.18 3.64 -17.48
C VAL A 114 -1.40 4.07 -18.28
N GLU A 115 -2.37 4.74 -17.66
CA GLU A 115 -3.57 5.24 -18.32
C GLU A 115 -3.22 6.14 -19.51
N LYS A 116 -2.31 7.10 -19.32
CA LYS A 116 -1.87 8.03 -20.37
C LYS A 116 -1.22 7.31 -21.55
N ARG A 117 -0.53 6.20 -21.32
CA ARG A 117 0.22 5.47 -22.36
C ARG A 117 -0.57 4.34 -23.01
N PHE A 118 -1.45 3.68 -22.27
CA PHE A 118 -2.06 2.41 -22.64
C PHE A 118 -3.58 2.34 -22.38
N GLY A 119 -4.19 3.44 -21.98
CA GLY A 119 -5.63 3.57 -21.76
C GLY A 119 -6.13 3.08 -20.40
N MET A 120 -7.36 3.49 -20.06
CA MET A 120 -8.03 3.21 -18.79
C MET A 120 -8.15 1.72 -18.49
N ASP A 121 -8.57 0.90 -19.46
CA ASP A 121 -8.77 -0.54 -19.23
C ASP A 121 -7.47 -1.23 -18.81
N THR A 122 -6.35 -0.86 -19.42
CA THR A 122 -5.03 -1.40 -19.07
C THR A 122 -4.60 -0.95 -17.69
N ALA A 123 -4.80 0.33 -17.35
CA ALA A 123 -4.51 0.86 -16.03
C ALA A 123 -5.34 0.14 -14.94
N LYS A 124 -6.64 -0.05 -15.17
CA LYS A 124 -7.52 -0.77 -14.24
C LYS A 124 -7.12 -2.23 -14.08
N ARG A 125 -6.83 -2.97 -15.15
CA ARG A 125 -6.38 -4.37 -15.02
C ARG A 125 -5.09 -4.49 -14.20
N ILE A 126 -4.12 -3.62 -14.44
CA ILE A 126 -2.85 -3.60 -13.70
C ILE A 126 -3.11 -3.25 -12.22
N ASN A 127 -3.90 -2.21 -11.97
CA ASN A 127 -4.30 -1.80 -10.63
C ASN A 127 -4.99 -2.92 -9.86
N ASP A 128 -6.04 -3.51 -10.43
CA ASP A 128 -6.84 -4.55 -9.77
C ASP A 128 -5.96 -5.79 -9.47
N THR A 129 -5.04 -6.12 -10.37
CA THR A 129 -4.05 -7.19 -10.14
C THR A 129 -3.04 -6.81 -9.05
N CYS A 130 -2.57 -5.56 -9.00
CA CYS A 130 -1.70 -5.08 -7.92
C CYS A 130 -2.38 -5.23 -6.56
N TRP A 131 -3.63 -4.78 -6.47
CA TRP A 131 -4.46 -4.86 -5.26
C TRP A 131 -4.77 -6.30 -4.83
N SER A 132 -4.91 -7.23 -5.78
CA SER A 132 -5.03 -8.66 -5.48
C SER A 132 -3.83 -9.25 -4.73
N ARG A 133 -2.66 -8.59 -4.80
CA ARG A 133 -1.43 -9.00 -4.10
C ARG A 133 -1.18 -8.16 -2.86
N PHE A 134 -1.31 -6.85 -2.97
CA PHE A 134 -1.01 -5.94 -1.87
C PHE A 134 -2.00 -6.09 -0.71
N SER A 135 -3.29 -6.27 -0.99
CA SER A 135 -4.33 -6.35 0.05
C SER A 135 -4.13 -7.52 1.02
N PRO A 136 -3.93 -8.78 0.56
CA PRO A 136 -3.53 -9.88 1.43
C PRO A 136 -2.23 -9.64 2.22
N TYR A 137 -1.20 -9.09 1.56
CA TYR A 137 0.07 -8.78 2.21
C TYR A 137 -0.11 -7.78 3.36
N GLU A 138 -0.86 -6.69 3.12
CA GLU A 138 -1.18 -5.70 4.15
C GLU A 138 -1.91 -6.34 5.33
N ALA A 139 -2.90 -7.21 5.06
CA ALA A 139 -3.62 -7.94 6.10
C ALA A 139 -2.69 -8.83 6.95
N LEU A 140 -1.81 -9.61 6.32
CA LEU A 140 -0.86 -10.49 7.02
C LEU A 140 0.12 -9.70 7.89
N ARG A 141 0.66 -8.59 7.36
CA ARG A 141 1.55 -7.71 8.13
C ARG A 141 0.83 -7.07 9.31
N ILE A 142 -0.41 -6.61 9.14
CA ILE A 142 -1.22 -6.07 10.23
C ILE A 142 -1.49 -7.16 11.29
N LYS A 143 -1.88 -8.38 10.89
CA LYS A 143 -2.08 -9.50 11.82
C LYS A 143 -0.82 -9.75 12.65
N ARG A 144 0.35 -9.80 12.01
CA ARG A 144 1.65 -10.01 12.69
C ARG A 144 1.94 -8.89 13.70
N LEU A 145 1.84 -7.64 13.27
CA LEU A 145 2.17 -6.48 14.11
C LEU A 145 1.23 -6.33 15.32
N LEU A 146 -0.04 -6.72 15.17
CA LEU A 146 -1.04 -6.66 16.24
C LEU A 146 -1.14 -7.97 17.06
N GLY A 147 -0.46 -9.04 16.64
CA GLY A 147 -0.58 -10.35 17.27
C GLY A 147 -1.98 -10.95 17.17
N LEU A 148 -2.69 -10.71 16.06
CA LEU A 148 -4.03 -11.28 15.86
C LEU A 148 -3.93 -12.82 15.71
N PRO A 149 -4.88 -13.60 16.27
CA PRO A 149 -4.91 -15.04 16.07
C PRO A 149 -5.22 -15.39 14.61
N GLU A 150 -5.10 -16.67 14.27
CA GLU A 150 -5.30 -17.14 12.90
C GLU A 150 -6.70 -16.82 12.36
N THR A 151 -7.72 -16.99 13.21
CA THR A 151 -9.13 -16.73 12.89
C THR A 151 -9.72 -15.71 13.88
N PRO A 152 -9.42 -14.41 13.72
CA PRO A 152 -9.79 -13.39 14.69
C PRO A 152 -11.24 -12.91 14.55
N GLY A 153 -11.98 -13.44 13.56
CA GLY A 153 -13.38 -13.09 13.32
C GLY A 153 -13.61 -11.64 12.92
N LEU A 154 -14.87 -11.19 13.03
CA LEU A 154 -15.26 -9.83 12.63
C LEU A 154 -14.61 -8.75 13.50
N GLU A 155 -14.40 -8.97 14.80
CA GLU A 155 -13.66 -8.04 15.66
C GLU A 155 -12.21 -7.85 15.20
N GLY A 156 -11.57 -8.95 14.81
CA GLY A 156 -10.25 -8.92 14.18
C GLY A 156 -10.23 -8.10 12.91
N LEU A 157 -11.22 -8.29 12.04
CA LEU A 157 -11.34 -7.52 10.80
C LEU A 157 -11.58 -6.03 11.06
N LYS A 158 -12.48 -5.68 11.98
CA LYS A 158 -12.75 -4.28 12.36
C LYS A 158 -11.47 -3.60 12.87
N THR A 159 -10.71 -4.31 13.70
CA THR A 159 -9.40 -3.85 14.16
C THR A 159 -8.46 -3.66 12.97
N ALA A 160 -8.25 -4.69 12.13
CA ALA A 160 -7.32 -4.65 11.02
C ALA A 160 -7.63 -3.53 10.01
N LEU A 161 -8.91 -3.30 9.69
CA LEU A 161 -9.36 -2.19 8.84
C LEU A 161 -8.93 -0.81 9.38
N GLY A 162 -8.80 -0.66 10.70
CA GLY A 162 -8.32 0.57 11.35
C GLY A 162 -6.81 0.81 11.25
N PHE A 163 -6.02 -0.21 10.89
CA PHE A 163 -4.56 -0.14 10.77
C PHE A 163 -4.04 -0.12 9.33
N ARG A 164 -4.94 -0.15 8.35
CA ARG A 164 -4.58 0.00 6.93
C ARG A 164 -4.04 1.40 6.64
N LEU A 165 -3.21 1.54 5.60
CA LEU A 165 -2.75 2.86 5.15
C LEU A 165 -3.93 3.77 4.77
N TYR A 166 -4.98 3.20 4.17
CA TYR A 166 -6.20 3.94 3.84
C TYR A 166 -6.90 4.55 5.06
N ALA A 167 -6.87 3.87 6.22
CA ALA A 167 -7.52 4.37 7.42
C ALA A 167 -6.89 5.67 7.95
N ARG A 168 -5.64 5.95 7.57
CA ARG A 168 -4.90 7.17 7.96
C ARG A 168 -5.24 8.39 7.11
N ILE A 169 -5.73 8.19 5.90
CA ILE A 169 -5.89 9.26 4.89
C ILE A 169 -7.34 9.45 4.42
N ASN A 170 -8.24 8.58 4.84
CA ASN A 170 -9.66 8.61 4.52
C ASN A 170 -10.50 8.69 5.80
N ARG A 171 -11.77 9.11 5.66
CA ARG A 171 -12.76 9.00 6.74
C ARG A 171 -13.61 7.75 6.52
N GLN A 172 -13.69 6.91 7.53
CA GLN A 172 -14.40 5.64 7.48
C GLN A 172 -15.23 5.40 8.74
N SER A 173 -16.33 4.67 8.60
CA SER A 173 -17.21 4.31 9.70
C SER A 173 -17.60 2.83 9.64
N ILE A 174 -17.90 2.27 10.80
CA ILE A 174 -18.39 0.90 10.95
C ILE A 174 -19.76 0.98 11.63
N GLU A 175 -20.75 0.34 11.03
CA GLU A 175 -22.07 0.14 11.61
C GLU A 175 -22.24 -1.34 11.93
N GLU A 176 -22.39 -1.67 13.21
CA GLU A 176 -22.72 -3.02 13.66
C GLU A 176 -24.18 -3.33 13.31
N ILE A 177 -24.41 -4.41 12.56
CA ILE A 177 -25.76 -4.89 12.25
C ILE A 177 -26.16 -6.00 13.22
N SER A 178 -25.22 -6.91 13.51
CA SER A 178 -25.35 -7.97 14.51
C SER A 178 -23.98 -8.48 14.94
N GLU A 179 -23.93 -9.48 15.83
CA GLU A 179 -22.66 -10.16 16.18
C GLU A 179 -22.00 -10.87 14.98
N LYS A 180 -22.76 -11.15 13.91
CA LYS A 180 -22.30 -11.87 12.70
C LYS A 180 -22.20 -10.99 11.46
N GLU A 181 -22.45 -9.68 11.57
CA GLU A 181 -22.48 -8.78 10.43
C GLU A 181 -22.19 -7.32 10.81
N PHE A 182 -21.37 -6.64 10.01
CA PHE A 182 -21.25 -5.18 10.05
C PHE A 182 -21.12 -4.58 8.65
N VAL A 183 -21.45 -3.29 8.54
CA VAL A 183 -21.26 -2.49 7.34
C VAL A 183 -20.13 -1.49 7.53
N PHE A 184 -19.09 -1.61 6.71
CA PHE A 184 -18.02 -0.63 6.58
C PHE A 184 -18.38 0.40 5.52
N ARG A 185 -18.16 1.68 5.81
CA ARG A 185 -18.39 2.78 4.87
C ARG A 185 -17.16 3.64 4.73
N MET A 186 -16.82 3.96 3.49
CA MET A 186 -15.83 4.97 3.12
C MET A 186 -16.53 6.33 3.00
N ASN A 187 -16.67 7.04 4.12
CA ASN A 187 -17.39 8.32 4.18
C ASN A 187 -16.70 9.41 3.35
N ASP A 188 -15.37 9.45 3.38
CA ASP A 188 -14.58 10.34 2.52
C ASP A 188 -13.35 9.60 1.99
N CYS A 189 -13.30 9.44 0.66
CA CYS A 189 -12.17 8.86 -0.05
C CYS A 189 -11.31 9.98 -0.64
N ARG A 190 -10.03 10.05 -0.26
CA ARG A 190 -9.08 11.05 -0.74
C ARG A 190 -9.00 11.12 -2.27
N VAL A 191 -9.09 9.97 -2.95
CA VAL A 191 -9.08 9.90 -4.42
C VAL A 191 -10.35 10.55 -5.00
N GLN A 192 -11.53 10.15 -4.52
CA GLN A 192 -12.79 10.69 -5.03
C GLN A 192 -12.93 12.18 -4.71
N SER A 193 -12.59 12.59 -3.49
CA SER A 193 -12.59 13.99 -3.11
C SER A 193 -11.60 14.83 -3.92
N ALA A 194 -10.44 14.28 -4.32
CA ALA A 194 -9.54 14.96 -5.25
C ALA A 194 -10.12 15.11 -6.66
N ARG A 195 -10.91 14.13 -7.14
CA ARG A 195 -11.59 14.19 -8.44
C ARG A 195 -12.76 15.17 -8.42
N LYS A 196 -13.59 15.14 -7.38
CA LYS A 196 -14.68 16.09 -7.15
C LYS A 196 -14.18 17.53 -7.15
N ARG A 197 -13.07 17.83 -6.46
CA ARG A 197 -12.41 19.16 -6.49
C ARG A 197 -11.95 19.60 -7.89
N LYS A 198 -11.66 18.65 -8.77
CA LYS A 198 -11.25 18.91 -10.17
C LYS A 198 -12.45 18.92 -11.14
N GLY A 199 -13.68 18.78 -10.66
CA GLY A 199 -14.87 18.65 -11.50
C GLY A 199 -14.88 17.37 -12.36
N LEU A 200 -14.11 16.35 -11.95
CA LEU A 200 -14.08 15.06 -12.64
C LEU A 200 -15.16 14.13 -12.04
N PRO A 201 -15.75 13.24 -12.86
CA PRO A 201 -16.65 12.21 -12.33
C PRO A 201 -15.88 11.28 -11.39
N ASP A 202 -16.62 10.62 -10.49
CA ASP A 202 -16.04 9.63 -9.60
C ASP A 202 -15.28 8.56 -10.39
N TYR A 203 -14.14 8.17 -9.82
CA TYR A 203 -13.35 7.09 -10.38
C TYR A 203 -14.11 5.77 -10.22
N PRO A 204 -14.28 4.96 -11.28
CA PRO A 204 -15.00 3.68 -11.21
C PRO A 204 -14.19 2.60 -10.48
N CYS A 205 -14.03 2.74 -9.16
CA CYS A 205 -13.23 1.88 -8.29
C CYS A 205 -13.89 0.56 -7.87
N LYS A 206 -15.12 0.27 -8.28
CA LYS A 206 -15.81 -0.96 -7.91
C LYS A 206 -15.02 -2.22 -8.27
N SER A 207 -14.37 -2.25 -9.44
CA SER A 207 -13.59 -3.44 -9.85
C SER A 207 -12.41 -3.72 -8.92
N VAL A 208 -11.68 -2.68 -8.50
CA VAL A 208 -10.61 -2.85 -7.51
C VAL A 208 -11.18 -3.18 -6.14
N GLY A 209 -12.27 -2.54 -5.72
CA GLY A 209 -12.90 -2.81 -4.43
C GLY A 209 -13.37 -4.27 -4.29
N LEU A 210 -13.89 -4.86 -5.37
CA LEU A 210 -14.32 -6.27 -5.42
C LEU A 210 -13.16 -7.26 -5.32
N VAL A 211 -11.92 -6.79 -5.46
CA VAL A 211 -10.71 -7.59 -5.21
C VAL A 211 -10.15 -7.23 -3.83
N GLU A 212 -9.95 -5.95 -3.57
CA GLU A 212 -9.31 -5.43 -2.38
C GLU A 212 -9.99 -5.87 -1.09
N TYR A 213 -11.28 -5.58 -0.91
CA TYR A 213 -11.97 -5.83 0.36
C TYR A 213 -12.20 -7.32 0.65
N PRO A 214 -12.68 -8.13 -0.33
CA PRO A 214 -12.80 -9.56 -0.10
C PRO A 214 -11.47 -10.22 0.21
N PHE A 215 -10.41 -9.90 -0.54
CA PHE A 215 -9.11 -10.53 -0.32
C PHE A 215 -8.49 -10.10 1.01
N PHE A 216 -8.66 -8.84 1.42
CA PHE A 216 -8.26 -8.39 2.75
C PHE A 216 -8.97 -9.19 3.83
N ALA A 217 -10.31 -9.23 3.77
CA ALA A 217 -11.15 -9.85 4.79
C ALA A 217 -10.92 -11.36 4.90
N GLU A 218 -10.85 -12.07 3.78
CA GLU A 218 -10.57 -13.51 3.75
C GLU A 218 -9.15 -13.84 4.25
N THR A 219 -8.18 -12.94 4.04
CA THR A 219 -6.83 -13.10 4.58
C THR A 219 -6.78 -12.87 6.09
N VAL A 220 -7.61 -11.94 6.59
CA VAL A 220 -7.79 -11.76 8.04
C VAL A 220 -8.41 -13.02 8.65
N ASP A 221 -9.54 -13.49 8.09
CA ASP A 221 -10.22 -14.71 8.49
C ASP A 221 -10.98 -15.31 7.30
N ARG A 222 -10.61 -16.54 6.90
CA ARG A 222 -11.14 -17.20 5.69
C ARG A 222 -12.65 -17.47 5.73
N ARG A 223 -13.29 -17.35 6.89
CA ARG A 223 -14.74 -17.52 7.07
C ARG A 223 -15.53 -16.27 6.68
N ILE A 224 -14.88 -15.11 6.59
CA ILE A 224 -15.56 -13.85 6.32
C ILE A 224 -16.01 -13.80 4.86
N LYS A 225 -17.29 -13.46 4.66
CA LYS A 225 -17.88 -13.11 3.37
C LYS A 225 -17.97 -11.60 3.24
N THR A 226 -17.75 -11.11 2.03
CA THR A 226 -17.76 -9.69 1.70
C THR A 226 -18.75 -9.42 0.59
N GLU A 227 -19.64 -8.44 0.78
CA GLU A 227 -20.61 -8.00 -0.23
C GLU A 227 -20.45 -6.50 -0.48
N CYS A 228 -20.40 -6.10 -1.76
CA CYS A 228 -20.40 -4.70 -2.17
C CYS A 228 -21.83 -4.16 -2.13
N LEU A 229 -22.13 -3.24 -1.21
CA LEU A 229 -23.44 -2.58 -1.14
C LEU A 229 -23.54 -1.41 -2.13
N GLY A 230 -22.41 -0.79 -2.46
CA GLY A 230 -22.32 0.25 -3.48
C GLY A 230 -20.90 0.77 -3.60
N CYS A 231 -20.45 1.01 -4.82
CA CYS A 231 -19.14 1.59 -5.10
C CYS A 231 -19.14 2.18 -6.53
N PRO A 232 -18.58 3.38 -6.76
CA PRO A 232 -18.46 3.97 -8.09
C PRO A 232 -17.97 2.95 -9.14
N PRO A 233 -18.62 2.83 -10.29
CA PRO A 233 -19.56 3.80 -10.87
C PRO A 233 -21.03 3.61 -10.45
N ASP A 234 -21.32 2.72 -9.50
CA ASP A 234 -22.68 2.64 -8.96
C ASP A 234 -23.09 3.99 -8.37
N HIS A 235 -24.40 4.26 -8.39
CA HIS A 235 -24.94 5.38 -7.64
C HIS A 235 -24.73 5.14 -6.13
N HIS A 236 -24.31 6.18 -5.42
CA HIS A 236 -24.14 6.18 -3.98
C HIS A 236 -24.70 7.48 -3.41
N PRO A 237 -25.10 7.50 -2.12
CA PRO A 237 -25.61 8.71 -1.49
C PRO A 237 -24.46 9.65 -1.11
N GLU A 238 -24.76 10.83 -0.55
CA GLU A 238 -23.74 11.84 -0.27
C GLU A 238 -22.82 11.50 0.93
N GLU A 239 -23.28 10.62 1.82
CA GLU A 239 -22.62 10.32 3.11
C GLU A 239 -21.45 9.34 2.98
N TRP A 240 -21.33 8.64 1.85
CA TRP A 240 -20.25 7.69 1.59
C TRP A 240 -20.04 7.44 0.10
N TYR A 241 -18.80 7.14 -0.27
CA TYR A 241 -18.44 6.75 -1.65
C TYR A 241 -18.58 5.25 -1.87
N CYS A 242 -18.16 4.41 -0.92
CA CYS A 242 -18.40 2.99 -1.01
C CYS A 242 -18.78 2.36 0.32
N ALA A 243 -19.53 1.28 0.25
CA ALA A 243 -20.02 0.53 1.40
C ALA A 243 -19.89 -0.99 1.17
N TRP A 244 -19.42 -1.68 2.20
CA TRP A 244 -19.09 -3.10 2.16
C TRP A 244 -19.68 -3.78 3.38
N LYS A 245 -20.47 -4.82 3.18
CA LYS A 245 -20.95 -5.69 4.24
C LYS A 245 -19.94 -6.82 4.44
N PHE A 246 -19.60 -7.08 5.70
CA PHE A 246 -18.82 -8.24 6.10
C PHE A 246 -19.65 -9.12 7.02
N SER A 247 -19.62 -10.43 6.80
CA SER A 247 -20.37 -11.40 7.61
C SER A 247 -19.62 -12.72 7.77
N ILE A 248 -20.02 -13.52 8.76
CA ILE A 248 -19.59 -14.92 8.92
C ILE A 248 -20.84 -15.79 8.95
N GLU A 249 -20.89 -16.81 8.09
CA GLU A 249 -21.93 -17.85 8.10
C GLU A 249 -21.69 -18.86 9.22
N GLU A 250 -22.72 -19.64 9.58
CA GLU A 250 -22.62 -20.69 10.61
C GLU A 250 -21.61 -21.80 10.28
#